data_AF-A0A1Z2SLM2-F1
#
_entry.id   AF-A0A1Z2SLM2-F1
#
_cell.length_a   1.000
_cell.length_b   1.000
_cell.length_c   1.000
_cell.angle_alpha   90.00
_cell.angle_beta   90.00
_cell.angle_gamma   90.00
#
_symmetry.space_group_name_H-M   'P 1'
#
loop_
_entity.id
_entity.type
_entity.pdbx_description
1 polymer ?
#
loop_
_entity_poly.entity_id
_entity_poly.type
_entity_poly.pdbx_seq_one_letter_code
_entity_poly.pdbx_strand_id
1 'polypeptide(L)' 'MICPRCAHKEIMTLALSPVPDVWTVYQCQQCLYTWRSTEPLRRISREHFPDAFKMTQADIDNALLLPEIPPLLPVNEQ' A
#
# COMPACT_ATOMS: atom_id res chain seq x y z
N MET A 1 13.64 3.21 -3.50
CA MET A 1 13.28 2.76 -2.13
C MET A 1 12.75 1.33 -2.21
N ILE A 2 12.71 0.58 -1.11
CA ILE A 2 12.17 -0.79 -1.08
C ILE A 2 10.90 -0.82 -0.24
N CYS A 3 9.92 -1.64 -0.60
CA CYS A 3 8.70 -1.81 0.18
C CYS A 3 9.05 -2.35 1.58
N PRO A 4 8.63 -1.67 2.66
CA PRO A 4 8.94 -2.13 4.01
C PRO A 4 8.17 -3.40 4.38
N ARG A 5 7.07 -3.71 3.68
CA ARG A 5 6.26 -4.90 3.93
C ARG A 5 6.72 -6.14 3.17
N CYS A 6 6.87 -6.05 1.85
CA CYS A 6 7.16 -7.22 0.99
C CYS A 6 8.54 -7.21 0.32
N ALA A 7 9.39 -6.23 0.60
CA ALA A 7 10.72 -6.06 -0.01
C ALA A 7 10.72 -5.86 -1.55
N HIS A 8 9.57 -5.62 -2.19
CA HIS A 8 9.50 -5.27 -3.61
C HIS A 8 10.11 -3.89 -3.89
N LYS A 9 10.67 -3.68 -5.09
CA LYS A 9 11.42 -2.47 -5.42
C LYS A 9 10.60 -1.39 -6.13
N GLU A 10 9.49 -1.76 -6.77
CA GLU A 10 8.65 -0.81 -7.48
C GLU A 10 7.64 -0.15 -6.55
N ILE A 11 7.88 1.14 -6.30
CA ILE A 11 7.05 2.01 -5.48
C ILE A 11 6.62 3.19 -6.33
N MET A 12 5.32 3.45 -6.39
CA MET A 12 4.76 4.62 -7.06
C MET A 12 4.47 5.74 -6.07
N THR A 13 4.43 6.98 -6.56
CA THR A 13 3.79 8.09 -5.84
C THR A 13 2.30 8.05 -6.12
N LEU A 14 1.50 7.91 -5.08
CA LEU A 14 0.03 7.85 -5.17
C LEU A 14 -0.59 9.25 -5.07
N ALA A 15 -0.05 10.12 -4.20
CA ALA A 15 -0.53 11.48 -4.02
C ALA A 15 0.55 12.40 -3.47
N LEU A 16 0.43 13.68 -3.78
CA LEU A 16 1.24 14.77 -3.22
C LEU A 16 0.38 15.64 -2.32
N SER A 17 0.98 16.19 -1.27
CA SER A 17 0.33 17.21 -0.46
C SER A 17 -0.04 18.44 -1.30
N PRO A 18 -1.21 19.05 -1.08
CA PRO A 18 -1.59 20.31 -1.74
C PRO A 18 -0.69 21.47 -1.30
N VAL A 19 -0.07 21.38 -0.12
CA VAL A 19 1.01 22.27 0.31
C VAL A 19 2.34 21.59 -0.04
N PRO A 20 3.22 22.22 -0.85
CA PRO A 20 4.48 21.64 -1.28
C PRO A 20 5.32 21.09 -0.12
N ASP A 21 5.95 19.93 -0.36
CA ASP A 21 6.95 19.29 0.50
C ASP A 21 6.50 18.85 1.91
N VAL A 22 5.20 18.92 2.23
CA VAL A 22 4.68 18.52 3.55
C VAL A 22 4.56 16.99 3.68
N TRP A 23 4.04 16.31 2.66
CA TRP A 23 4.00 14.85 2.61
C TRP A 23 3.83 14.34 1.18
N THR A 24 4.27 13.10 0.97
CA THR A 24 4.02 12.31 -0.24
C THR A 24 3.44 10.97 0.18
N VAL A 25 2.41 10.49 -0.50
CA VAL A 25 1.88 9.14 -0.31
C VAL A 25 2.53 8.23 -1.34
N TYR A 26 3.11 7.12 -0.88
CA TYR A 26 3.72 6.09 -1.70
C TYR A 26 2.89 4.81 -1.66
N GLN A 27 2.94 4.02 -2.74
CA GLN A 27 2.32 2.71 -2.80
C GLN A 27 3.23 1.67 -3.48
N CYS A 28 3.38 0.51 -2.85
CA CYS A 28 4.06 -0.63 -3.46
C CYS A 28 3.20 -1.27 -4.55
N GLN A 29 3.78 -1.50 -5.73
CA GLN A 29 3.06 -2.07 -6.87
C GLN A 29 2.80 -3.57 -6.76
N GLN A 30 3.44 -4.26 -5.82
CA GLN A 30 3.22 -5.69 -5.61
C GLN A 30 2.19 -5.96 -4.51
N CYS A 31 2.38 -5.41 -3.31
CA CYS A 31 1.48 -5.70 -2.19
C CYS A 31 0.41 -4.62 -1.96
N LEU A 32 0.45 -3.48 -2.66
CA LEU A 32 -0.45 -2.33 -2.47
C LEU A 32 -0.33 -1.64 -1.10
N TYR A 33 0.73 -1.95 -0.33
CA TYR A 33 0.99 -1.23 0.93
C TYR A 33 1.19 0.24 0.63
N THR A 34 0.46 1.09 1.36
CA THR A 34 0.46 2.54 1.18
C THR A 34 0.95 3.21 2.47
N TRP A 35 1.84 4.20 2.35
CA TRP A 35 2.36 4.96 3.48
C TRP A 35 2.71 6.39 3.08
N ARG A 36 2.78 7.31 4.06
CA ARG A 36 3.25 8.69 3.84
C ARG A 36 4.74 8.81 4.12
N SER A 37 5.39 9.77 3.47
CA SER A 37 6.80 10.15 3.73
C SER A 37 7.05 10.56 5.19
N THR A 38 6.02 11.00 5.89
CA THR A 38 6.07 11.45 7.30
C THR A 38 5.72 10.37 8.32
N GLU A 39 5.43 9.15 7.90
CA GLU A 39 5.20 8.03 8.83
C GLU A 39 6.49 7.65 9.59
N PRO A 40 6.39 7.11 10.82
CA PRO A 40 7.57 6.71 11.59
C PRO A 40 8.34 5.57 10.92
N LEU A 41 9.61 5.37 11.30
CA LEU A 41 10.50 4.34 10.72
C LEU A 41 9.86 2.95 10.68
N ARG A 42 9.09 2.56 11.69
CA ARG A 42 8.36 1.28 11.74
C ARG A 42 7.32 1.09 10.61
N ARG A 43 7.05 2.10 9.80
CA ARG A 43 6.13 2.09 8.65
C ARG A 43 6.83 2.33 7.31
N ILE A 44 8.01 2.96 7.30
CA ILE A 44 8.71 3.33 6.06
C ILE A 44 10.00 2.54 5.82
N SER A 45 10.61 1.96 6.86
CA SER A 45 11.88 1.23 6.78
C SER A 45 11.65 -0.27 6.89
N ARG A 46 12.21 -1.05 5.96
CA ARG A 46 12.13 -2.52 5.94
C ARG A 46 12.78 -3.19 7.15
N GLU A 47 13.84 -2.58 7.67
CA GLU A 47 14.55 -3.04 8.86
C GLU A 47 13.68 -2.90 10.12
N HIS A 48 12.98 -1.76 10.24
CA HIS A 48 12.17 -1.42 11.41
C HIS A 48 10.71 -1.91 11.30
N PHE A 49 10.28 -2.38 10.13
CA PHE A 49 8.92 -2.86 9.92
C PHE A 49 8.68 -4.10 10.80
N PRO A 50 7.56 -4.18 11.53
CA PRO A 50 7.33 -5.32 12.43
C PRO A 50 7.22 -6.63 11.66
N ASP A 51 7.91 -7.66 12.14
CA ASP A 51 7.99 -8.96 11.45
C ASP A 51 6.63 -9.61 11.24
N ALA A 52 5.73 -9.49 12.22
CA ALA A 52 4.38 -10.06 12.17
C ALA A 52 3.51 -9.52 11.01
N PHE A 53 3.90 -8.41 10.37
CA PHE A 53 3.17 -7.82 9.24
C PHE A 53 3.93 -7.89 7.92
N LYS A 54 5.15 -8.45 7.90
CA LYS A 54 5.89 -8.66 6.67
C LYS A 54 5.17 -9.70 5.83
N MET A 55 5.24 -9.54 4.51
CA MET A 55 4.64 -10.47 3.57
C MET A 55 5.71 -11.06 2.67
N THR A 56 5.57 -12.34 2.39
CA THR A 56 6.30 -13.06 1.35
C THR A 56 5.50 -13.00 0.04
N GLN A 57 6.13 -13.44 -1.06
CA GLN A 57 5.41 -13.65 -2.32
C GLN A 57 4.30 -14.70 -2.14
N ALA A 58 4.57 -15.78 -1.40
CA ALA A 58 3.60 -16.84 -1.16
C ALA A 58 2.36 -16.33 -0.38
N ASP A 59 2.52 -15.42 0.58
CA ASP A 59 1.37 -14.83 1.29
C ASP A 59 0.47 -14.00 0.36
N ILE A 60 1.05 -13.40 -0.68
CA ILE A 60 0.31 -12.61 -1.68
C ILE A 60 -0.41 -13.54 -2.65
N ASP A 61 0.29 -14.54 -3.17
CA ASP A 61 -0.26 -15.49 -4.15
C ASP A 61 -1.39 -16.34 -3.55
N ASN A 62 -1.34 -16.60 -2.24
CA ASN A 62 -2.35 -17.34 -1.49
C ASN A 62 -3.31 -16.44 -0.70
N ALA A 63 -3.33 -15.13 -0.99
CA ALA A 63 -4.27 -14.22 -0.36
C ALA A 63 -5.72 -14.66 -0.65
N LEU A 64 -6.61 -14.49 0.33
CA LEU A 64 -8.01 -14.85 0.18
C LEU A 64 -8.63 -14.10 -0.99
N LEU A 65 -9.34 -14.82 -1.86
CA LEU A 65 -10.19 -14.22 -2.88
C LEU A 65 -11.32 -13.46 -2.17
N LEU A 66 -11.30 -12.14 -2.29
CA LEU A 66 -12.43 -11.31 -1.88
C LEU A 66 -13.53 -11.39 -2.95
N PRO A 67 -14.82 -11.30 -2.56
CA PRO A 67 -15.88 -11.18 -3.54
C PRO A 67 -15.66 -9.95 -4.42
N GLU A 68 -16.06 -10.06 -5.69
CA GLU A 68 -15.97 -8.94 -6.63
C GLU A 68 -16.84 -7.77 -6.18
N ILE A 69 -16.44 -6.56 -6.58
CA ILE A 69 -17.26 -5.36 -6.35
C ILE A 69 -18.56 -5.52 -7.15
N PRO A 70 -19.74 -5.46 -6.51
CA PRO A 70 -21.01 -5.51 -7.23
C PRO A 70 -21.10 -4.42 -8.30
N PRO A 71 -21.84 -4.64 -9.40
CA PRO A 71 -22.05 -3.59 -10.39
C PRO A 71 -22.71 -2.36 -9.75
N LEU A 72 -22.41 -1.19 -10.28
CA LEU A 72 -23.07 0.05 -9.85
C LEU A 72 -24.59 -0.10 -10.06
N LEU A 73 -25.36 0.27 -9.04
CA LEU A 73 -26.82 0.38 -9.18
C LEU A 73 -27.15 1.42 -10.26
N PRO A 74 -28.25 1.23 -11.02
CA PRO A 74 -28.76 2.28 -11.89
C PRO A 74 -29.03 3.56 -11.08
N VAL A 75 -28.82 4.73 -11.70
CA VAL A 75 -29.06 6.06 -11.09
C VAL A 75 -30.46 6.19 -10.48
N ASN A 76 -31.41 5.40 -10.96
CA ASN A 76 -32.82 5.46 -10.63
C ASN A 76 -33.18 4.63 -9.38
N GLU A 77 -32.21 3.91 -8.81
CA GLU A 77 -32.37 3.02 -7.65
C GLU A 77 -31.43 3.43 -6.48
N GLN A 78 -30.92 4.66 -6.49
CA GLN A 78 -30.16 5.27 -5.39
C GLN A 78 -31.04 6.02 -4.40
#